data_AF-A0A7C2WDX5-F1
#
_entry.id   AF-A0A7C2WDX5-F1
#
_cell.length_a   1.000
_cell.length_b   1.000
_cell.length_c   1.000
_cell.angle_alpha   90.00
_cell.angle_beta   90.00
_cell.angle_gamma   90.00
#
_symmetry.space_group_name_H-M   'P 1'
#
loop_
_entity.id
_entity.type
_entity.pdbx_description
1 polymer ?
#
loop_
_entity_poly.entity_id
_entity_poly.type
_entity_poly.pdbx_seq_one_letter_code
_entity_poly.pdbx_strand_id
1 'polypeptide(L)'
;MGRAFKILRVNLSRLCFHVTERKIIEVADVLGAMGVATNILLEEVKRESDPLGPENKLMLAPGALTGSAVVGAVKSAVISKSPLTEIYGESIFSADCGIHLKRAGYDLLVIEGRAEKPVYLFIQKGNVEFKDASNLWGMETFEAFEAIRRDLNERNVGVMGIGPAGERLVRLASIISDNGRAAARCGLGAVMGSKNLKAIACKGDNEIEAVDATSFEKVASEIKEHLMRRLDRLSRFRMLGTSGGVLIHEVEEGLPTKNWSRGSFPGAEKISGERIAEKFLVGRRTCFGCPMACQGVIELKDGPYAP
;
A
#
# COMPACT_ATOMS: atom_id res chain seq x y z
N MET A 1 2.54 -19.93 9.30
CA MET A 1 3.17 -20.39 8.04
C MET A 1 4.24 -21.39 8.41
N GLY A 2 4.34 -22.53 7.70
CA GLY A 2 5.26 -23.61 8.04
C GLY A 2 6.70 -23.44 7.52
N ARG A 3 7.00 -22.33 6.84
CA ARG A 3 8.31 -22.04 6.26
C ARG A 3 9.03 -20.90 6.99
N ALA A 4 10.35 -20.82 6.80
CA ALA A 4 11.16 -19.70 7.26
C ALA A 4 10.65 -18.37 6.68
N PHE A 5 10.77 -17.30 7.47
CA PHE A 5 10.37 -15.96 7.06
C PHE A 5 11.45 -15.38 6.14
N LYS A 6 11.10 -15.13 4.88
CA LYS A 6 12.05 -14.73 3.83
C LYS A 6 12.02 -13.23 3.62
N ILE A 7 13.18 -12.60 3.76
CA ILE A 7 13.38 -11.17 3.56
C ILE A 7 14.14 -10.98 2.25
N LEU A 8 13.49 -10.38 1.26
CA LEU A 8 14.13 -9.95 0.03
C LEU A 8 14.83 -8.62 0.28
N ARG A 9 16.16 -8.59 0.15
CA ARG A 9 16.98 -7.40 0.35
C ARG A 9 17.54 -6.91 -0.97
N VAL A 10 17.20 -5.69 -1.36
CA VAL A 10 17.55 -5.06 -2.63
C VAL A 10 18.45 -3.86 -2.36
N ASN A 11 19.62 -3.82 -3.00
CA ASN A 11 20.52 -2.68 -2.97
C ASN A 11 20.53 -1.98 -4.33
N LEU A 12 19.95 -0.78 -4.39
CA LEU A 12 19.80 -0.02 -5.63
C LEU A 12 21.10 0.60 -6.14
N SER A 13 22.08 0.85 -5.26
CA SER A 13 23.38 1.39 -5.68
C SER A 13 24.24 0.34 -6.38
N ARG A 14 24.07 -0.94 -6.01
CA ARG A 14 24.79 -2.07 -6.60
C ARG A 14 23.97 -2.86 -7.62
N LEU A 15 22.69 -2.53 -7.78
CA LEU A 15 21.71 -3.26 -8.59
C LEU A 15 21.76 -4.77 -8.34
N CYS A 16 21.77 -5.15 -7.07
CA CYS A 16 21.82 -6.54 -6.65
C CYS A 16 20.77 -6.83 -5.57
N PHE A 17 20.45 -8.11 -5.40
CA PHE A 17 19.57 -8.57 -4.35
C PHE A 17 20.11 -9.86 -3.72
N HIS A 18 19.67 -10.11 -2.49
CA HIS A 18 19.87 -11.38 -1.81
C HIS A 18 18.68 -11.66 -0.90
N VAL A 19 18.57 -12.90 -0.43
CA VAL A 19 17.51 -13.32 0.48
C VAL A 19 18.14 -13.65 1.82
N THR A 20 17.59 -13.08 2.89
CA THR A 20 17.90 -13.51 4.26
C THR A 20 16.68 -14.15 4.88
N GLU A 21 16.90 -14.97 5.91
CA GLU A 21 15.84 -15.67 6.61
C GLU A 21 15.83 -15.30 8.09
N ARG A 22 14.64 -15.31 8.69
CA ARG A 22 14.43 -15.22 10.14
C ARG A 22 13.67 -16.45 10.62
N LYS A 23 13.99 -16.90 11.84
CA LYS A 23 13.26 -18.02 12.44
C LYS A 23 11.84 -17.57 12.75
N ILE A 24 10.88 -18.45 12.50
CA ILE A 24 9.46 -18.09 12.67
C ILE A 24 9.11 -17.69 14.11
N ILE A 25 9.83 -18.21 15.10
CA ILE A 25 9.65 -17.85 16.52
C ILE A 25 9.98 -16.38 16.79
N GLU A 26 11.11 -15.90 16.25
CA GLU A 26 11.54 -14.49 16.36
C GLU A 26 10.55 -13.55 15.68
N VAL A 27 9.90 -14.03 14.61
CA VAL A 27 8.87 -13.27 13.87
C VAL A 27 7.54 -13.26 14.62
N ALA A 28 7.20 -14.34 15.32
CA ALA A 28 5.99 -14.44 16.14
C ALA A 28 6.04 -13.45 17.31
N ASP A 29 7.22 -13.28 17.93
CA ASP A 29 7.44 -12.33 19.03
C ASP A 29 7.16 -10.88 18.62
N VAL A 30 7.23 -10.57 17.33
CA VAL A 30 6.99 -9.22 16.77
C VAL A 30 5.77 -9.15 15.84
N LEU A 31 4.90 -10.16 15.89
CA LEU A 31 3.62 -10.22 15.18
C LEU A 31 3.71 -10.09 13.65
N GLY A 32 4.84 -10.49 13.05
CA GLY A 32 5.00 -10.56 11.60
C GLY A 32 5.81 -9.41 10.96
N ALA A 33 5.57 -9.18 9.68
CA ALA A 33 6.48 -8.39 8.84
C ALA A 33 6.68 -6.94 9.30
N MET A 34 5.65 -6.30 9.86
CA MET A 34 5.77 -4.94 10.38
C MET A 34 6.74 -4.87 11.55
N GLY A 35 6.63 -5.76 12.52
CA GLY A 35 7.55 -5.80 13.65
C GLY A 35 8.98 -6.15 13.22
N VAL A 36 9.14 -7.07 12.27
CA VAL A 36 10.46 -7.38 11.68
C VAL A 36 11.05 -6.14 10.98
N ALA A 37 10.24 -5.42 10.19
CA ALA A 37 10.68 -4.19 9.51
C ALA A 37 11.03 -3.07 10.51
N THR A 38 10.28 -2.96 11.61
CA THR A 38 10.59 -2.02 12.70
C THR A 38 11.93 -2.35 13.36
N ASN A 39 12.19 -3.63 13.67
CA ASN A 39 13.48 -4.03 14.22
C ASN A 39 14.62 -3.72 13.24
N ILE A 40 14.46 -4.04 11.96
CA ILE A 40 15.44 -3.69 10.91
C ILE A 40 15.68 -2.17 10.87
N LEU A 41 14.63 -1.35 11.00
CA LEU A 41 14.81 0.10 11.02
C LEU A 41 15.64 0.54 12.23
N LEU A 42 15.32 0.02 13.43
CA LEU A 42 15.99 0.38 14.67
C LEU A 42 17.45 -0.12 14.73
N GLU A 43 17.71 -1.30 14.17
CA GLU A 43 19.03 -1.93 14.19
C GLU A 43 19.95 -1.39 13.10
N GLU A 44 19.41 -1.11 11.91
CA GLU A 44 20.23 -0.87 10.71
C GLU A 44 20.18 0.57 10.19
N VAL A 45 19.24 1.41 10.65
CA VAL A 45 19.19 2.83 10.27
C VAL A 45 19.55 3.69 11.48
N LYS A 46 20.73 4.31 11.43
CA LYS A 46 21.20 5.20 12.50
C LYS A 46 20.25 6.36 12.69
N ARG A 47 20.07 6.81 13.93
CA ARG A 47 19.22 7.95 14.27
C ARG A 47 19.62 9.22 13.51
N GLU A 48 20.89 9.40 13.21
CA GLU A 48 21.47 10.57 12.56
C GLU A 48 21.42 10.50 11.02
N SER A 49 21.00 9.36 10.46
CA SER A 49 20.88 9.16 9.01
C SER A 49 19.94 10.19 8.38
N ASP A 50 20.25 10.66 7.18
CA ASP A 50 19.33 11.49 6.40
C ASP A 50 18.13 10.61 5.96
N PRO A 51 16.88 11.00 6.27
CA PRO A 51 15.70 10.29 5.77
C PRO A 51 15.63 10.18 4.23
N LEU A 52 16.29 11.05 3.49
CA LEU A 52 16.38 11.00 2.02
C LEU A 52 17.74 10.45 1.53
N GLY A 53 18.56 9.97 2.45
CA GLY A 53 19.87 9.37 2.17
C GLY A 53 19.80 7.93 1.66
N PRO A 54 20.87 7.44 1.01
CA PRO A 54 20.97 6.06 0.55
C PRO A 54 20.95 5.02 1.69
N GLU A 55 21.37 5.41 2.90
CA GLU A 55 21.43 4.57 4.10
C GLU A 55 20.05 4.31 4.73
N ASN A 56 19.08 5.21 4.53
CA ASN A 56 17.71 4.97 4.97
C ASN A 56 17.12 3.78 4.20
N LYS A 57 16.21 3.04 4.81
CA LYS A 57 15.58 1.86 4.21
C LYS A 57 14.13 2.13 3.90
N LEU A 58 13.68 1.69 2.73
CA LEU A 58 12.26 1.66 2.36
C LEU A 58 11.82 0.20 2.37
N MET A 59 10.83 -0.12 3.20
CA MET A 59 10.41 -1.51 3.38
C MET A 59 8.93 -1.69 3.06
N LEU A 60 8.61 -2.72 2.26
CA LEU A 60 7.23 -3.18 2.03
C LEU A 60 7.00 -4.42 2.88
N ALA A 61 6.12 -4.30 3.86
CA ALA A 61 5.80 -5.33 4.86
C ALA A 61 4.35 -5.80 4.73
N PRO A 62 4.06 -6.83 3.91
CA PRO A 62 2.76 -7.50 3.90
C PRO A 62 2.45 -8.17 5.25
N GLY A 63 1.21 -8.06 5.72
CA GLY A 63 0.78 -8.75 6.94
C GLY A 63 0.93 -10.28 6.87
N ALA A 64 0.94 -10.93 8.03
CA ALA A 64 1.06 -12.39 8.13
C ALA A 64 -0.03 -13.10 7.31
N LEU A 65 -1.27 -12.60 7.35
CA LEU A 65 -2.42 -13.17 6.64
C LEU A 65 -2.62 -12.61 5.23
N THR A 66 -1.79 -11.66 4.77
CA THR A 66 -2.02 -10.96 3.51
C THR A 66 -2.02 -11.91 2.32
N GLY A 67 -3.10 -11.90 1.54
CA GLY A 67 -3.29 -12.77 0.38
C GLY A 67 -3.84 -14.17 0.69
N SER A 68 -4.10 -14.48 1.97
CA SER A 68 -4.76 -15.73 2.37
C SER A 68 -6.28 -15.69 2.14
N ALA A 69 -6.97 -16.79 2.47
CA ALA A 69 -8.43 -16.90 2.40
C ALA A 69 -9.18 -16.05 3.45
N VAL A 70 -8.50 -15.46 4.43
CA VAL A 70 -9.13 -14.62 5.46
C VAL A 70 -9.66 -13.34 4.82
N VAL A 71 -10.96 -13.09 5.00
CA VAL A 71 -11.64 -11.92 4.44
C VAL A 71 -10.99 -10.62 4.91
N GLY A 72 -10.62 -9.77 3.96
CA GLY A 72 -10.00 -8.46 4.25
C GLY A 72 -8.50 -8.53 4.60
N ALA A 73 -7.88 -9.70 4.54
CA ALA A 73 -6.44 -9.86 4.77
C ALA A 73 -5.63 -9.42 3.53
N VAL A 74 -5.52 -8.11 3.35
CA VAL A 74 -4.90 -7.47 2.17
C VAL A 74 -3.94 -6.34 2.51
N LYS A 75 -3.73 -6.09 3.80
CA LYS A 75 -2.98 -4.92 4.26
C LYS A 75 -1.49 -5.17 4.15
N SER A 76 -0.79 -4.14 3.72
CA SER A 76 0.66 -4.03 3.78
C SER A 76 1.00 -2.69 4.40
N ALA A 77 2.18 -2.60 4.99
CA ALA A 77 2.75 -1.34 5.45
C ALA A 77 3.96 -0.97 4.60
N VAL A 78 4.15 0.32 4.36
CA VAL A 78 5.47 0.86 4.03
C VAL A 78 6.08 1.42 5.31
N ILE A 79 7.33 1.04 5.61
CA ILE A 79 8.06 1.46 6.80
C ILE A 79 9.41 2.08 6.39
N SER A 80 9.76 3.21 7.01
CA SER A 80 11.04 3.90 6.81
C SER A 80 11.28 4.95 7.90
N LYS A 81 12.45 5.59 7.92
CA LYS A 81 12.61 6.89 8.60
C LYS A 81 11.92 7.98 7.76
N SER A 82 11.00 8.71 8.36
CA SER A 82 10.15 9.71 7.71
C SER A 82 10.93 11.01 7.41
N PRO A 83 10.92 11.56 6.19
CA PRO A 83 11.49 12.88 5.88
C PRO A 83 10.63 14.05 6.37
N LEU A 84 9.37 13.79 6.76
CA LEU A 84 8.49 14.81 7.30
C LEU A 84 8.75 15.06 8.78
N THR A 85 8.96 13.98 9.53
CA THR A 85 8.99 13.99 11.00
C THR A 85 10.33 13.55 11.57
N GLU A 86 11.24 13.05 10.73
CA GLU A 86 12.59 12.56 11.08
C GLU A 86 12.63 11.40 12.08
N ILE A 87 11.47 10.78 12.33
CA ILE A 87 11.28 9.62 13.21
C ILE A 87 10.72 8.42 12.42
N TYR A 88 10.28 7.39 13.13
CA TYR A 88 9.55 6.25 12.57
C TYR A 88 8.39 6.72 11.67
N GLY A 89 8.38 6.23 10.43
CA GLY A 89 7.32 6.45 9.46
C GLY A 89 6.68 5.13 9.08
N GLU A 90 5.36 5.05 9.23
CA GLU A 90 4.55 3.91 8.85
C GLU A 90 3.33 4.38 8.08
N SER A 91 3.02 3.69 6.97
CA SER A 91 1.79 3.92 6.25
C SER A 91 1.18 2.61 5.77
N ILE A 92 -0.02 2.30 6.28
CA ILE A 92 -0.76 1.07 5.98
C ILE A 92 -1.73 1.32 4.83
N PHE A 93 -1.73 0.40 3.88
CA PHE A 93 -2.56 0.47 2.69
C PHE A 93 -2.94 -0.95 2.23
N SER A 94 -3.90 -1.04 1.31
CA SER A 94 -4.16 -2.29 0.60
C SER A 94 -3.28 -2.31 -0.64
N ALA A 95 -2.52 -3.38 -0.82
CA ALA A 95 -1.50 -3.47 -1.86
C ALA A 95 -1.56 -4.83 -2.55
N ASP A 96 -1.96 -4.87 -3.82
CA ASP A 96 -1.91 -6.12 -4.58
C ASP A 96 -0.44 -6.53 -4.78
N CYS A 97 0.45 -5.54 -4.90
CA CYS A 97 1.90 -5.74 -4.86
C CYS A 97 2.38 -6.52 -3.62
N GLY A 98 1.78 -6.28 -2.44
CA GLY A 98 2.12 -7.00 -1.21
C GLY A 98 1.63 -8.46 -1.21
N ILE A 99 0.45 -8.72 -1.79
CA ILE A 99 -0.06 -10.08 -2.00
C ILE A 99 0.86 -10.84 -2.96
N HIS A 100 1.18 -10.25 -4.10
CA HIS A 100 2.06 -10.87 -5.08
C HIS A 100 3.48 -11.05 -4.55
N LEU A 101 3.99 -10.16 -3.69
CA LEU A 101 5.28 -10.36 -3.02
C LEU A 101 5.29 -11.65 -2.18
N LYS A 102 4.24 -11.87 -1.38
CA LYS A 102 4.08 -13.13 -0.61
C LYS A 102 3.98 -14.34 -1.51
N ARG A 103 3.18 -14.26 -2.57
CA ARG A 103 3.03 -15.33 -3.57
C ARG A 103 4.29 -15.53 -4.42
N ALA A 104 5.20 -14.57 -4.48
CA ALA A 104 6.52 -14.72 -5.09
C ALA A 104 7.54 -15.39 -4.15
N GLY A 105 7.15 -15.64 -2.89
CA GLY A 105 7.96 -16.35 -1.90
C GLY A 105 8.65 -15.47 -0.86
N TYR A 106 8.29 -14.18 -0.77
CA TYR A 106 8.92 -13.24 0.16
C TYR A 106 7.92 -12.63 1.14
N ASP A 107 8.30 -12.53 2.40
CA ASP A 107 7.44 -12.01 3.46
C ASP A 107 7.70 -10.53 3.78
N LEU A 108 8.87 -10.03 3.38
CA LEU A 108 9.31 -8.65 3.56
C LEU A 108 10.24 -8.27 2.41
N LEU A 109 10.06 -7.06 1.87
CA LEU A 109 11.00 -6.44 0.93
C LEU A 109 11.69 -5.27 1.63
N VAL A 110 13.02 -5.26 1.60
CA VAL A 110 13.87 -4.20 2.14
C VAL A 110 14.68 -3.59 1.00
N ILE A 111 14.55 -2.28 0.83
CA ILE A 111 15.24 -1.52 -0.22
C ILE A 111 16.19 -0.52 0.42
N GLU A 112 17.45 -0.56 0.00
CA GLU A 112 18.51 0.33 0.44
C GLU A 112 19.32 0.87 -0.75
N GLY A 113 20.20 1.83 -0.47
CA GLY A 113 20.95 2.53 -1.50
C GLY A 113 20.08 3.48 -2.33
N ARG A 114 20.64 3.88 -3.45
CA ARG A 114 20.05 4.77 -4.46
C ARG A 114 20.59 4.36 -5.84
N ALA A 115 19.70 4.20 -6.81
CA ALA A 115 20.09 3.94 -8.19
C ALA A 115 20.64 5.22 -8.84
N GLU A 116 21.59 5.09 -9.77
CA GLU A 116 22.16 6.25 -10.47
C GLU A 116 21.14 6.97 -11.37
N LYS A 117 20.20 6.22 -11.93
CA LYS A 117 19.11 6.70 -12.79
C LYS A 117 17.76 6.14 -12.31
N PRO A 118 16.62 6.70 -12.75
CA PRO A 118 15.31 6.13 -12.47
C PRO A 118 15.21 4.65 -12.85
N VAL A 119 14.78 3.83 -11.87
CA VAL A 119 14.51 2.40 -12.08
C VAL A 119 13.14 2.01 -11.53
N TYR A 120 12.62 0.89 -12.00
CA TYR A 120 11.57 0.15 -11.31
C TYR A 120 12.01 -1.30 -11.10
N LEU A 121 11.50 -1.92 -10.04
CA LEU A 121 11.76 -3.32 -9.74
C LEU A 121 10.64 -4.19 -10.31
N PHE A 122 11.00 -5.28 -10.99
CA PHE A 122 10.07 -6.35 -11.30
C PHE A 122 10.45 -7.62 -10.54
N ILE A 123 9.54 -8.08 -9.68
CA ILE A 123 9.76 -9.23 -8.79
C ILE A 123 8.83 -10.35 -9.25
N GLN A 124 9.41 -11.45 -9.72
CA GLN A 124 8.66 -12.61 -10.17
C GLN A 124 9.47 -13.90 -9.99
N LYS A 125 8.80 -14.99 -9.58
CA LYS A 125 9.36 -16.35 -9.52
C LYS A 125 10.73 -16.42 -8.81
N GLY A 126 10.87 -15.71 -7.69
CA GLY A 126 12.11 -15.72 -6.90
C GLY A 126 13.28 -14.91 -7.51
N ASN A 127 13.02 -14.10 -8.54
CA ASN A 127 14.01 -13.21 -9.16
C ASN A 127 13.60 -11.73 -9.02
N VAL A 128 14.58 -10.84 -9.09
CA VAL A 128 14.38 -9.38 -9.15
C VAL A 128 15.10 -8.83 -10.38
N GLU A 129 14.34 -8.17 -11.24
CA GLU A 129 14.88 -7.42 -12.37
C GLU A 129 14.87 -5.91 -12.07
N PHE A 130 15.99 -5.26 -12.36
CA PHE A 130 16.14 -3.80 -12.27
C PHE A 130 15.91 -3.21 -13.66
N LYS A 131 14.75 -2.61 -13.88
CA LYS A 131 14.32 -2.11 -15.19
C LYS A 131 14.51 -0.59 -15.24
N ASP A 132 14.88 -0.08 -16.41
CA ASP A 132 14.98 1.36 -16.63
C ASP A 132 13.58 2.01 -16.51
N ALA A 133 13.49 3.10 -15.75
CA ALA A 133 12.25 3.85 -15.57
C ALA A 133 12.36 5.30 -16.05
N SER A 134 13.37 5.63 -16.88
CA SER A 134 13.60 7.00 -17.32
C SER A 134 12.40 7.54 -18.10
N ASN A 135 11.78 6.70 -18.92
CA ASN A 135 10.57 7.04 -19.68
C ASN A 135 9.30 7.13 -18.81
N LEU A 136 9.35 6.63 -17.56
CA LEU A 136 8.23 6.68 -16.61
C LEU A 136 8.37 7.84 -15.62
N TRP A 137 9.58 8.41 -15.50
CA TRP A 137 9.85 9.52 -14.61
C TRP A 137 9.14 10.78 -15.11
N GLY A 138 8.38 11.43 -14.23
CA GLY A 138 7.50 12.55 -14.55
C GLY A 138 6.05 12.15 -14.88
N MET A 139 5.76 10.87 -15.13
CA MET A 139 4.39 10.41 -15.38
C MET A 139 3.56 10.33 -14.09
N GLU A 140 2.25 10.54 -14.24
CA GLU A 140 1.29 10.27 -13.17
C GLU A 140 1.22 8.77 -12.85
N THR A 141 0.79 8.45 -11.62
CA THR A 141 0.92 7.08 -11.09
C THR A 141 0.17 6.03 -11.91
N PHE A 142 -1.09 6.30 -12.27
CA PHE A 142 -1.89 5.34 -13.04
C PHE A 142 -1.37 5.14 -14.47
N GLU A 143 -0.91 6.21 -15.11
CA GLU A 143 -0.30 6.15 -16.44
C GLU A 143 0.98 5.32 -16.41
N ALA A 144 1.84 5.53 -15.40
CA ALA A 144 3.06 4.76 -15.21
C ALA A 144 2.76 3.28 -14.94
N PHE A 145 1.72 2.96 -14.15
CA PHE A 145 1.36 1.56 -13.89
C PHE A 145 0.86 0.85 -15.14
N GLU A 146 0.06 1.51 -15.99
CA GLU A 146 -0.37 0.95 -17.28
C GLU A 146 0.78 0.83 -18.28
N ALA A 147 1.74 1.75 -18.26
CA ALA A 147 2.97 1.61 -19.05
C ALA A 147 3.80 0.40 -18.59
N ILE A 148 3.96 0.19 -17.28
CA ILE A 148 4.67 -0.98 -16.72
C ILE A 148 3.96 -2.29 -17.11
N ARG A 149 2.64 -2.38 -16.99
CA ARG A 149 1.87 -3.57 -17.39
C ARG A 149 2.04 -3.91 -18.87
N ARG A 150 2.08 -2.89 -19.73
CA ARG A 150 2.31 -3.05 -21.16
C ARG A 150 3.74 -3.50 -21.46
N ASP A 151 4.74 -2.88 -20.84
CA ASP A 151 6.16 -3.25 -21.01
C ASP A 151 6.42 -4.70 -20.59
N LEU A 152 5.82 -5.13 -19.48
CA LEU A 152 5.92 -6.51 -18.99
C LEU A 152 5.06 -7.52 -19.77
N ASN A 153 4.18 -7.05 -20.66
CA ASN A 153 3.11 -7.84 -21.27
C ASN A 153 2.33 -8.68 -20.23
N GLU A 154 2.06 -8.07 -19.07
CA GLU A 154 1.46 -8.75 -17.91
C GLU A 154 0.40 -7.88 -17.27
N ARG A 155 -0.84 -8.37 -17.25
CA ARG A 155 -1.97 -7.65 -16.64
C ARG A 155 -2.13 -7.98 -15.16
N ASN A 156 -1.81 -9.21 -14.75
CA ASN A 156 -1.94 -9.69 -13.37
C ASN A 156 -0.64 -9.44 -12.59
N VAL A 157 -0.29 -8.17 -12.46
CA VAL A 157 0.86 -7.69 -11.70
C VAL A 157 0.40 -6.59 -10.75
N GLY A 158 0.74 -6.75 -9.47
CA GLY A 158 0.51 -5.72 -8.46
C GLY A 158 1.60 -4.66 -8.58
N VAL A 159 1.20 -3.40 -8.73
CA VAL A 159 2.14 -2.29 -8.94
C VAL A 159 1.91 -1.22 -7.88
N MET A 160 3.00 -0.77 -7.25
CA MET A 160 3.02 0.41 -6.41
C MET A 160 4.16 1.33 -6.80
N GLY A 161 3.98 2.64 -6.66
CA GLY A 161 4.98 3.61 -7.07
C GLY A 161 4.61 5.05 -6.76
N ILE A 162 5.44 5.95 -7.27
CA ILE A 162 5.36 7.39 -7.02
C ILE A 162 4.98 8.15 -8.28
N GLY A 163 4.28 9.27 -8.08
CA GLY A 163 4.09 10.29 -9.10
C GLY A 163 5.10 11.43 -8.94
N PRO A 164 4.91 12.55 -9.66
CA PRO A 164 5.83 13.69 -9.65
C PRO A 164 6.14 14.26 -8.25
N ALA A 165 5.19 14.17 -7.32
CA ALA A 165 5.41 14.61 -5.93
C ALA A 165 6.52 13.81 -5.22
N GLY A 166 6.57 12.49 -5.42
CA GLY A 166 7.62 11.64 -4.84
C GLY A 166 8.97 11.90 -5.50
N GLU A 167 8.98 12.02 -6.83
CA GLU A 167 10.18 12.32 -7.62
C GLU A 167 10.82 13.66 -7.24
N ARG A 168 9.99 14.65 -6.90
CA ARG A 168 10.41 15.99 -6.43
C ARG A 168 10.61 16.06 -4.92
N LEU A 169 10.60 14.92 -4.21
CA LEU A 169 10.88 14.81 -2.78
C LEU A 169 9.94 15.64 -1.89
N VAL A 170 8.69 15.83 -2.30
CA VAL A 170 7.69 16.53 -1.47
C VAL A 170 7.53 15.76 -0.15
N ARG A 171 7.73 16.42 1.00
CA ARG A 171 7.77 15.75 2.32
C ARG A 171 6.47 15.04 2.72
N LEU A 172 5.37 15.26 2.01
CA LEU A 172 4.08 14.60 2.19
C LEU A 172 3.68 13.72 0.99
N ALA A 173 4.63 13.42 0.09
CA ALA A 173 4.39 12.53 -1.04
C ALA A 173 4.00 11.13 -0.57
N SER A 174 2.94 10.61 -1.19
CA SER A 174 2.43 9.26 -0.98
C SER A 174 3.07 8.26 -1.94
N ILE A 175 2.92 6.98 -1.61
CA ILE A 175 3.09 5.88 -2.57
C ILE A 175 1.70 5.37 -2.93
N ILE A 176 1.40 5.30 -4.22
CA ILE A 176 0.12 4.82 -4.74
C ILE A 176 0.28 3.36 -5.16
N SER A 177 -0.77 2.56 -4.98
CA SER A 177 -0.84 1.17 -5.39
C SER A 177 -2.08 0.94 -6.22
N ASP A 178 -1.86 0.31 -7.37
CA ASP A 178 -2.89 -0.19 -8.27
C ASP A 178 -4.01 0.84 -8.49
N ASN A 179 -5.20 0.52 -8.01
CA ASN A 179 -6.46 1.23 -8.23
C ASN A 179 -6.65 2.44 -7.29
N GLY A 180 -5.57 3.16 -6.96
CA GLY A 180 -5.62 4.36 -6.12
C GLY A 180 -5.59 4.11 -4.61
N ARG A 181 -5.11 2.94 -4.18
CA ARG A 181 -4.79 2.72 -2.75
C ARG A 181 -3.51 3.49 -2.42
N ALA A 182 -3.39 4.02 -1.20
CA ALA A 182 -2.29 4.92 -0.89
C ALA A 182 -1.66 4.62 0.47
N ALA A 183 -0.34 4.44 0.47
CA ALA A 183 0.50 4.74 1.62
C ALA A 183 0.66 6.27 1.67
N ALA A 184 -0.30 6.93 2.32
CA ALA A 184 -0.59 8.35 2.13
C ALA A 184 0.17 9.32 3.06
N ARG A 185 0.84 8.81 4.10
CA ARG A 185 1.42 9.64 5.17
C ARG A 185 2.91 9.37 5.37
N CYS A 186 3.53 10.19 6.22
CA CYS A 186 4.95 10.11 6.61
C CYS A 186 5.96 10.38 5.48
N GLY A 187 5.53 10.89 4.32
CA GLY A 187 6.43 11.27 3.24
C GLY A 187 7.18 10.12 2.59
N LEU A 188 6.65 8.89 2.69
CA LEU A 188 7.35 7.70 2.22
C LEU A 188 7.51 7.67 0.69
N GLY A 189 6.67 8.40 -0.05
CA GLY A 189 6.86 8.64 -1.48
C GLY A 189 8.12 9.46 -1.80
N ALA A 190 8.50 10.40 -0.93
CA ALA A 190 9.76 11.14 -1.09
C ALA A 190 10.97 10.25 -0.79
N VAL A 191 10.87 9.34 0.18
CA VAL A 191 11.92 8.33 0.41
C VAL A 191 12.10 7.46 -0.84
N MET A 192 11.01 6.96 -1.41
CA MET A 192 11.05 6.17 -2.65
C MET A 192 11.68 6.96 -3.81
N GLY A 193 11.30 8.24 -3.99
CA GLY A 193 11.88 9.11 -5.00
C GLY A 193 13.36 9.44 -4.78
N SER A 194 13.79 9.61 -3.53
CA SER A 194 15.20 9.88 -3.17
C SER A 194 16.13 8.75 -3.59
N LYS A 195 15.60 7.54 -3.75
CA LYS A 195 16.32 6.35 -4.18
C LYS A 195 16.34 6.16 -5.70
N ASN A 196 15.75 7.09 -6.45
CA ASN A 196 15.48 6.99 -7.89
C ASN A 196 14.64 5.75 -8.25
N LEU A 197 13.76 5.33 -7.33
CA LEU A 197 12.88 4.18 -7.53
C LEU A 197 11.47 4.67 -7.92
N LYS A 198 11.08 4.47 -9.18
CA LYS A 198 9.76 4.89 -9.70
C LYS A 198 8.64 3.98 -9.20
N ALA A 199 8.86 2.66 -9.26
CA ALA A 199 7.83 1.67 -8.95
C ALA A 199 8.41 0.32 -8.50
N ILE A 200 7.56 -0.48 -7.88
CA ILE A 200 7.76 -1.90 -7.58
C ILE A 200 6.58 -2.63 -8.21
N ALA A 201 6.88 -3.57 -9.09
CA ALA A 201 5.93 -4.46 -9.74
C ALA A 201 6.19 -5.88 -9.28
N CYS A 202 5.18 -6.54 -8.71
CA CYS A 202 5.28 -7.91 -8.21
C CYS A 202 4.28 -8.81 -8.91
N LYS A 203 4.76 -9.96 -9.40
CA LYS A 203 3.91 -11.07 -9.83
C LYS A 203 4.32 -12.35 -9.10
N GLY A 204 3.39 -12.87 -8.33
CA GLY A 204 3.50 -14.16 -7.66
C GLY A 204 2.20 -14.93 -7.78
N ASP A 205 2.34 -16.23 -8.02
CA ASP A 205 1.22 -17.15 -8.29
C ASP A 205 1.14 -18.30 -7.28
N ASN A 206 2.11 -18.42 -6.35
CA ASN A 206 2.09 -19.48 -5.35
C ASN A 206 0.94 -19.29 -4.34
N GLU A 207 0.43 -20.39 -3.82
CA GLU A 207 -0.50 -20.36 -2.71
C GLU A 207 0.20 -19.95 -1.42
N ILE A 208 -0.59 -19.35 -0.51
CA ILE A 208 -0.11 -18.95 0.80
C ILE A 208 -0.52 -20.03 1.80
N GLU A 209 0.43 -20.91 2.11
CA GLU A 209 0.18 -22.10 2.93
C GLU A 209 0.03 -21.80 4.42
N ALA A 210 -1.05 -22.33 5.02
CA ALA A 210 -1.20 -22.45 6.46
C ALA A 210 -0.54 -23.74 6.97
N VAL A 211 -0.07 -23.74 8.23
CA VAL A 211 0.50 -24.96 8.85
C VAL A 211 -0.58 -26.04 8.99
N ASP A 212 -1.77 -25.61 9.40
CA ASP A 212 -2.97 -26.44 9.47
C ASP A 212 -4.01 -25.83 8.52
N ALA A 213 -4.02 -26.30 7.27
CA ALA A 213 -4.92 -25.82 6.23
C ALA A 213 -6.38 -26.02 6.61
N THR A 214 -6.73 -27.18 7.17
CA THR A 214 -8.10 -27.54 7.54
C THR A 214 -8.65 -26.60 8.61
N SER A 215 -7.93 -26.41 9.72
CA SER A 215 -8.36 -25.50 10.78
C SER A 215 -8.41 -24.05 10.31
N PHE A 216 -7.45 -23.65 9.45
CA PHE A 216 -7.40 -22.31 8.90
C PHE A 216 -8.61 -22.01 7.99
N GLU A 217 -8.94 -22.91 7.07
CA GLU A 217 -10.08 -22.79 6.17
C GLU A 217 -11.41 -22.77 6.92
N LYS A 218 -11.55 -23.59 7.97
CA LYS A 218 -12.71 -23.58 8.85
C LYS A 218 -12.91 -22.21 9.48
N VAL A 219 -11.88 -21.66 10.13
CA VAL A 219 -11.95 -20.34 10.80
C VAL A 219 -12.18 -19.22 9.77
N ALA A 220 -11.50 -19.25 8.63
CA ALA A 220 -11.70 -18.28 7.56
C ALA A 220 -13.16 -18.28 7.04
N SER A 221 -13.75 -19.47 6.92
CA SER A 221 -15.16 -19.65 6.52
C SER A 221 -16.12 -19.12 7.58
N GLU A 222 -15.88 -19.42 8.86
CA GLU A 222 -16.69 -18.90 9.97
C GLU A 222 -16.64 -17.35 10.04
N ILE A 223 -15.47 -16.75 9.87
CA ILE A 223 -15.30 -15.28 9.80
C ILE A 223 -16.11 -14.72 8.63
N LYS A 224 -16.01 -15.35 7.45
CA LYS A 224 -16.75 -14.92 6.26
C LYS A 224 -18.26 -15.00 6.50
N GLU A 225 -18.77 -16.12 7.00
CA GLU A 225 -20.20 -16.27 7.31
C GLU A 225 -20.69 -15.22 8.30
N HIS A 226 -19.92 -14.99 9.37
CA HIS A 226 -20.25 -13.99 10.37
C HIS A 226 -20.35 -12.58 9.76
N LEU A 227 -19.40 -12.22 8.90
CA LEU A 227 -19.42 -10.96 8.18
C LEU A 227 -20.63 -10.87 7.25
N MET A 228 -20.88 -11.91 6.44
CA MET A 228 -21.99 -11.93 5.49
C MET A 228 -23.35 -11.73 6.18
N ARG A 229 -23.58 -12.35 7.34
CA ARG A 229 -24.80 -12.17 8.14
C ARG A 229 -25.00 -10.75 8.67
N ARG A 230 -23.94 -9.92 8.69
CA ARG A 230 -23.96 -8.54 9.20
C ARG A 230 -23.79 -7.49 8.11
N LEU A 231 -23.62 -7.88 6.85
CA LEU A 231 -23.36 -6.92 5.76
C LEU A 231 -24.46 -5.86 5.61
N ASP A 232 -25.72 -6.23 5.87
CA ASP A 232 -26.84 -5.29 5.79
C ASP A 232 -26.76 -4.18 6.85
N ARG A 233 -26.24 -4.50 8.04
CA ARG A 233 -25.97 -3.50 9.09
C ARG A 233 -24.84 -2.54 8.70
N LEU A 234 -24.01 -2.92 7.72
CA LEU A 234 -22.95 -2.10 7.16
C LEU A 234 -23.34 -1.47 5.82
N SER A 235 -24.61 -1.56 5.42
CA SER A 235 -25.13 -1.07 4.14
C SER A 235 -24.77 0.40 3.88
N ARG A 236 -24.89 1.28 4.88
CA ARG A 236 -24.50 2.69 4.74
C ARG A 236 -23.04 2.85 4.33
N PHE A 237 -22.13 2.11 4.95
CA PHE A 237 -20.70 2.13 4.61
C PHE A 237 -20.43 1.55 3.22
N ARG A 238 -21.19 0.53 2.80
CA ARG A 238 -21.12 0.00 1.42
C ARG A 238 -21.64 1.01 0.39
N MET A 239 -22.71 1.73 0.73
CA MET A 239 -23.34 2.71 -0.15
C MET A 239 -22.51 3.99 -0.28
N LEU A 240 -21.97 4.51 0.82
CA LEU A 240 -21.38 5.85 0.85
C LEU A 240 -19.86 5.85 1.02
N GLY A 241 -19.26 4.68 1.30
CA GLY A 241 -17.86 4.58 1.70
C GLY A 241 -17.56 5.35 2.98
N THR A 242 -16.30 5.72 3.16
CA THR A 242 -15.86 6.57 4.29
C THR A 242 -16.43 7.99 4.19
N SER A 243 -16.76 8.47 2.99
CA SER A 243 -17.36 9.80 2.77
C SER A 243 -18.76 9.93 3.39
N GLY A 244 -19.43 8.82 3.71
CA GLY A 244 -20.66 8.85 4.52
C GLY A 244 -20.48 9.41 5.93
N GLY A 245 -19.24 9.55 6.42
CA GLY A 245 -18.92 10.18 7.69
C GLY A 245 -18.99 11.70 7.68
N VAL A 246 -19.01 12.37 6.51
CA VAL A 246 -19.00 13.84 6.42
C VAL A 246 -20.16 14.47 7.18
N LEU A 247 -21.40 14.00 6.96
CA LEU A 247 -22.57 14.53 7.64
C LEU A 247 -22.66 14.11 9.11
N ILE A 248 -22.06 12.96 9.46
CA ILE A 248 -21.96 12.52 10.86
C ILE A 248 -21.07 13.50 11.63
N HIS A 249 -19.87 13.79 11.09
CA HIS A 249 -18.94 14.74 11.70
C HIS A 249 -19.47 16.18 11.70
N GLU A 250 -20.30 16.57 10.74
CA GLU A 250 -20.97 17.87 10.78
C GLU A 250 -21.91 18.00 11.98
N VAL A 251 -22.77 16.99 12.22
CA VAL A 251 -23.70 16.98 13.36
C VAL A 251 -22.97 16.92 14.70
N GLU A 252 -21.84 16.23 14.75
CA GLU A 252 -20.99 16.13 15.93
C GLU A 252 -20.11 17.36 16.18
N GLU A 253 -20.19 18.39 15.32
CA GLU A 253 -19.26 19.54 15.30
C GLU A 253 -17.78 19.11 15.26
N GLY A 254 -17.51 17.97 14.62
CA GLY A 254 -16.20 17.37 14.42
C GLY A 254 -15.64 17.53 13.02
N LEU A 255 -16.28 18.30 12.13
CA LEU A 255 -15.85 18.49 10.74
C LEU A 255 -14.81 19.63 10.63
N PRO A 256 -13.52 19.34 10.41
CA PRO A 256 -12.47 20.34 10.49
C PRO A 256 -12.62 21.41 9.40
N THR A 257 -12.95 22.63 9.80
CA THR A 257 -13.26 23.72 8.88
C THR A 257 -12.36 24.91 9.13
N LYS A 258 -11.75 25.46 8.07
CA LYS A 258 -10.78 26.58 8.13
C LYS A 258 -9.65 26.32 9.14
N ASN A 259 -8.88 25.26 8.92
CA ASN A 259 -7.77 24.84 9.78
C ASN A 259 -8.19 24.68 11.26
N TRP A 260 -9.23 23.89 11.51
CA TRP A 260 -9.75 23.59 12.85
C TRP A 260 -10.30 24.79 13.65
N SER A 261 -10.39 26.00 13.06
CA SER A 261 -11.04 27.14 13.72
C SER A 261 -12.55 26.94 13.91
N ARG A 262 -13.13 25.97 13.20
CA ARG A 262 -14.56 25.58 13.29
C ARG A 262 -14.71 24.08 13.15
N GLY A 263 -15.71 23.53 13.84
CA GLY A 263 -16.12 22.13 13.77
C GLY A 263 -17.28 21.84 12.82
N SER A 264 -17.80 22.87 12.15
CA SER A 264 -18.94 22.79 11.23
C SER A 264 -18.67 23.55 9.94
N PHE A 265 -19.15 22.99 8.84
CA PHE A 265 -19.14 23.56 7.50
C PHE A 265 -20.58 23.67 6.97
N PRO A 266 -21.15 24.89 6.83
CA PRO A 266 -22.51 25.08 6.31
C PRO A 266 -22.79 24.48 4.93
N GLY A 267 -21.75 24.08 4.17
CA GLY A 267 -21.86 23.40 2.88
C GLY A 267 -21.59 21.88 2.92
N ALA A 268 -21.61 21.23 4.08
CA ALA A 268 -21.22 19.82 4.25
C ALA A 268 -21.97 18.86 3.31
N GLU A 269 -23.27 19.08 3.05
CA GLU A 269 -24.04 18.30 2.07
C GLU A 269 -23.46 18.32 0.65
N LYS A 270 -22.72 19.36 0.26
CA LYS A 270 -22.14 19.45 -1.09
C LYS A 270 -20.92 18.56 -1.27
N ILE A 271 -20.30 18.13 -0.17
CA ILE A 271 -19.09 17.30 -0.15
C ILE A 271 -19.31 15.94 0.52
N SER A 272 -20.57 15.58 0.78
CA SER A 272 -20.92 14.35 1.50
C SER A 272 -20.85 13.11 0.63
N GLY A 273 -20.75 11.93 1.27
CA GLY A 273 -20.84 10.65 0.59
C GLY A 273 -22.18 10.47 -0.14
N GLU A 274 -23.26 11.02 0.40
CA GLU A 274 -24.59 11.03 -0.22
C GLU A 274 -24.58 11.79 -1.55
N ARG A 275 -23.97 12.99 -1.57
CA ARG A 275 -23.84 13.78 -2.81
C ARG A 275 -22.97 13.07 -3.83
N ILE A 276 -21.87 12.46 -3.38
CA ILE A 276 -21.00 11.68 -4.27
C ILE A 276 -21.75 10.50 -4.87
N ALA A 277 -22.49 9.75 -4.05
CA ALA A 277 -23.29 8.62 -4.50
C ALA A 277 -24.38 9.01 -5.50
N GLU A 278 -25.02 10.18 -5.31
CA GLU A 278 -26.07 10.69 -6.18
C GLU A 278 -25.54 11.17 -7.55
N LYS A 279 -24.40 11.89 -7.56
CA LYS A 279 -23.97 12.66 -8.74
C LYS A 279 -22.79 12.06 -9.50
N PHE A 280 -21.84 11.46 -8.80
CA PHE A 280 -20.52 11.16 -9.37
C PHE A 280 -20.20 9.67 -9.39
N LEU A 281 -20.89 8.85 -8.59
CA LEU A 281 -20.55 7.45 -8.43
C LEU A 281 -20.97 6.61 -9.64
N VAL A 282 -19.99 6.01 -10.31
CA VAL A 282 -20.20 5.15 -11.49
C VAL A 282 -19.91 3.68 -11.21
N GLY A 283 -19.27 3.37 -10.10
CA GLY A 283 -18.98 2.00 -9.72
C GLY A 283 -18.36 1.89 -8.34
N ARG A 284 -18.04 0.65 -7.94
CA ARG A 284 -17.32 0.37 -6.70
C ARG A 284 -16.21 -0.64 -6.96
N ARG A 285 -15.14 -0.51 -6.19
CA ARG A 285 -14.01 -1.45 -6.18
C ARG A 285 -13.84 -2.03 -4.79
N THR A 286 -13.42 -3.28 -4.75
CA THR A 286 -13.06 -3.98 -3.51
C THR A 286 -11.55 -4.00 -3.36
N CYS A 287 -11.07 -4.19 -2.14
CA CYS A 287 -9.75 -4.79 -1.99
C CYS A 287 -9.88 -6.30 -2.24
N PHE A 288 -8.77 -6.97 -2.55
CA PHE A 288 -8.74 -8.42 -2.77
C PHE A 288 -9.51 -9.21 -1.67
N GLY A 289 -10.43 -10.07 -2.09
CA GLY A 289 -11.22 -10.92 -1.16
C GLY A 289 -12.14 -10.19 -0.17
N CYS A 290 -12.33 -8.87 -0.28
CA CYS A 290 -13.15 -8.09 0.65
C CYS A 290 -14.58 -7.84 0.09
N PRO A 291 -15.66 -8.29 0.77
CA PRO A 291 -17.03 -8.11 0.28
C PRO A 291 -17.60 -6.70 0.54
N MET A 292 -16.85 -5.82 1.22
CA MET A 292 -17.35 -4.50 1.64
C MET A 292 -17.53 -3.50 0.50
N ALA A 293 -16.68 -3.56 -0.54
CA ALA A 293 -16.72 -2.65 -1.69
C ALA A 293 -16.78 -1.15 -1.32
N CYS A 294 -16.05 -0.72 -0.27
CA CYS A 294 -16.15 0.64 0.26
C CYS A 294 -15.53 1.74 -0.62
N GLN A 295 -14.77 1.38 -1.67
CA GLN A 295 -14.17 2.35 -2.56
C GLN A 295 -15.14 2.73 -3.68
N GLY A 296 -15.59 3.98 -3.68
CA GLY A 296 -16.31 4.54 -4.81
C GLY A 296 -15.39 4.82 -5.99
N VAL A 297 -15.85 4.46 -7.19
CA VAL A 297 -15.27 4.93 -8.46
C VAL A 297 -16.16 6.07 -8.92
N ILE A 298 -15.56 7.25 -9.05
CA ILE A 298 -16.27 8.48 -9.38
C ILE A 298 -15.86 8.98 -10.76
N GLU A 299 -16.79 9.61 -11.45
CA GLU A 299 -16.58 10.29 -12.71
C GLU A 299 -17.15 11.71 -12.60
N LEU A 300 -16.36 12.69 -13.02
CA LEU A 300 -16.81 14.07 -13.17
C LEU A 300 -17.26 14.24 -14.61
N LYS A 301 -18.55 14.51 -14.81
CA LYS A 301 -19.13 14.69 -16.16
C LYS A 301 -18.99 16.11 -16.68
N ASP A 302 -18.94 17.08 -15.77
CA ASP A 302 -18.90 18.51 -16.07
C ASP A 302 -17.91 19.22 -15.15
N GLY A 303 -17.45 20.40 -15.56
CA GLY A 303 -16.60 21.29 -14.77
C GLY A 303 -15.12 21.23 -15.16
N PRO A 304 -14.27 22.03 -14.48
CA PRO A 304 -12.87 22.24 -14.90
C PRO A 304 -11.96 21.03 -14.74
N TYR A 305 -12.46 19.94 -14.14
CA TYR A 305 -11.73 18.70 -13.89
C TYR A 305 -12.45 17.47 -14.48
N ALA A 306 -13.45 17.67 -15.34
CA ALA A 306 -14.01 16.61 -16.15
C ALA A 306 -13.02 16.19 -17.27
N PRO A 307 -13.04 14.92 -17.72
CA PRO A 307 -12.18 14.42 -18.79
C PRO A 307 -12.34 15.17 -20.13
#